data_AF-A0A348NMI8-F1
#
_entry.id   AF-A0A348NMI8-F1
#
_cell.length_a   1.000
_cell.length_b   1.000
_cell.length_c   1.000
_cell.angle_alpha   90.00
_cell.angle_beta   90.00
_cell.angle_gamma   90.00
#
_symmetry.space_group_name_H-M   'P 1'
#
loop_
_entity.id
_entity.type
_entity.pdbx_description
1 polymer ?
#
loop_
_entity_poly.entity_id
_entity_poly.type
_entity_poly.pdbx_seq_one_letter_code
_entity_poly.pdbx_strand_id
1 'polypeptide(L)' 'MSRPVTLFTGQWADLSLAELAPKVKEMGFDGVELACWGDHFDVQ' A
#
# COMPACT_ATOMS: atom_id res chain seq x y z
N MET A 1 -7.63 -9.83 20.12
CA MET A 1 -7.61 -9.37 18.72
C MET A 1 -6.17 -9.36 18.25
N SER A 2 -5.85 -9.99 17.12
CA SER A 2 -4.54 -9.82 16.48
C SER A 2 -4.39 -8.37 16.02
N ARG A 3 -3.17 -7.83 16.11
CA ARG A 3 -2.88 -6.49 15.60
C ARG A 3 -2.91 -6.54 14.06
N PRO A 4 -3.47 -5.53 13.37
CA PRO A 4 -3.39 -5.46 11.91
C PRO A 4 -1.95 -5.42 11.42
N VAL A 5 -1.67 -6.11 10.31
CA VAL A 5 -0.37 -6.08 9.62
C VAL A 5 -0.55 -5.37 8.28
N THR A 6 0.19 -4.28 8.09
CA THR A 6 0.09 -3.40 6.92
C THR A 6 1.35 -3.47 6.06
N LEU A 7 1.18 -3.34 4.74
CA LEU A 7 2.31 -3.18 3.80
C LEU A 7 2.62 -1.70 3.60
N PHE A 8 3.89 -1.31 3.74
CA PHE A 8 4.34 0.03 3.34
C PHE A 8 4.53 0.10 1.82
N THR A 9 3.88 1.07 1.17
CA THR A 9 3.84 1.13 -0.31
C THR A 9 5.08 1.78 -0.93
N GLY A 10 6.04 2.28 -0.13
CA GLY A 10 7.18 3.03 -0.65
C GLY A 10 8.11 2.26 -1.59
N GLN A 11 8.25 0.95 -1.37
CA GLN A 11 9.05 0.05 -2.22
C GLN A 11 8.34 -0.34 -3.54
N TRP A 12 7.08 0.03 -3.68
CA TRP A 12 6.18 -0.40 -4.76
C TRP A 12 5.68 0.80 -5.59
N ALA A 13 6.36 1.95 -5.50
CA ALA A 13 5.95 3.18 -6.16
C ALA A 13 6.10 3.16 -7.69
N ASP A 14 6.61 2.06 -8.25
CA ASP A 14 6.59 1.73 -9.67
C ASP A 14 5.21 1.21 -10.15
N LEU A 15 4.35 0.78 -9.23
CA LEU A 15 2.96 0.40 -9.50
C LEU A 15 2.01 1.50 -9.06
N SER A 16 0.87 1.63 -9.75
CA SER A 16 -0.20 2.49 -9.24
C SER A 16 -0.83 1.93 -7.97
N LEU A 17 -1.38 2.77 -7.11
CA LEU A 17 -2.14 2.30 -5.94
C LEU A 17 -3.29 1.35 -6.35
N ALA A 18 -3.93 1.63 -7.49
CA ALA A 18 -5.01 0.81 -8.04
C ALA A 18 -4.54 -0.59 -8.47
N GLU A 19 -3.30 -0.72 -8.97
CA GLU A 19 -2.69 -2.00 -9.31
C GLU A 19 -2.12 -2.74 -8.09
N LEU A 20 -1.63 -1.99 -7.09
CA LEU A 20 -1.03 -2.55 -5.87
C LEU A 20 -2.08 -3.07 -4.89
N ALA A 21 -3.18 -2.36 -4.66
CA ALA A 21 -4.16 -2.69 -3.63
C ALA A 21 -4.77 -4.11 -3.75
N PRO A 22 -5.15 -4.61 -4.94
CA PRO A 22 -5.60 -6.00 -5.09
C PRO A 22 -4.51 -7.01 -4.71
N LYS A 23 -3.25 -6.75 -5.07
CA LYS A 23 -2.11 -7.62 -4.75
C LYS A 23 -1.85 -7.66 -3.25
N VAL A 24 -1.95 -6.51 -2.56
CA VAL A 24 -1.81 -6.43 -1.09
C VAL A 24 -2.82 -7.34 -0.40
N LYS A 25 -4.06 -7.37 -0.91
CA LYS A 25 -5.09 -8.26 -0.37
C LYS A 25 -4.79 -9.74 -0.61
N GLU A 26 -4.34 -10.09 -1.82
CA GLU A 26 -3.92 -11.45 -2.17
C GLU A 26 -2.71 -11.94 -1.33
N MET A 27 -1.80 -11.02 -0.97
CA MET A 27 -0.67 -11.30 -0.08
C MET A 27 -1.07 -11.50 1.40
N GLY A 28 -2.31 -11.19 1.77
CA GLY A 28 -2.84 -11.40 3.13
C GLY A 28 -2.60 -10.26 4.11
N PHE A 29 -2.21 -9.07 3.64
CA PHE A 29 -2.13 -7.89 4.50
C PHE A 29 -3.52 -7.32 4.81
N ASP A 30 -3.64 -6.69 5.97
CA ASP A 30 -4.88 -6.08 6.45
C ASP A 30 -5.10 -4.66 5.89
N GLY A 31 -4.03 -4.03 5.41
CA GLY A 31 -4.07 -2.67 4.86
C GLY A 31 -2.72 -2.20 4.33
N VAL A 32 -2.65 -0.91 4.03
CA VAL A 32 -1.45 -0.25 3.49
C VAL A 32 -1.07 0.99 4.29
N GLU A 33 0.23 1.23 4.39
CA GLU A 33 0.80 2.53 4.78
C GLU A 33 1.23 3.25 3.50
N LEU A 34 0.54 4.35 3.16
CA LEU A 34 0.73 5.05 1.90
C LEU A 34 1.99 5.90 1.90
N ALA A 35 2.88 5.63 0.95
CA ALA A 35 4.01 6.49 0.65
C ALA A 35 3.55 7.80 0.00
N CYS A 36 4.21 8.91 0.36
CA CYS A 36 3.92 10.25 -0.15
C CYS A 36 4.71 10.57 -1.44
N TRP A 37 4.80 9.60 -2.35
CA TRP A 37 5.45 9.74 -3.66
C TRP A 37 4.88 8.70 -4.62
N GLY A 38 5.23 8.83 -5.90
CA GLY A 38 4.53 8.09 -6.97
C GLY A 38 3.11 8.62 -7.12
N ASP A 39 2.14 7.72 -7.34
CA ASP A 39 0.71 8.06 -7.38
C ASP A 39 -0.06 7.61 -6.11
N HIS A 40 0.67 7.20 -5.06
CA HIS A 40 0.08 6.58 -3.87
C HIS A 40 -0.65 7.56 -2.95
N PHE A 41 -0.07 8.74 -2.73
CA PHE A 41 -0.66 9.79 -1.93
C PHE A 41 0.01 11.14 -2.23
N ASP A 42 -0.78 12.10 -2.69
CA ASP A 42 -0.32 13.47 -2.94
C ASP A 42 -0.42 14.31 -1.65
N VAL A 43 0.62 15.08 -1.36
CA VAL A 43 0.75 15.90 -0.15
C VAL A 43 0.95 17.36 -0.55
N GLN A 44 0.02 18.23 -0.12
CA GLN A 44 0.10 19.69 -0.25
C GLN A 44 0.30 20.36 1.11
#